data_AF-A0A3E1YGS4-F1
#
_entry.id   AF-A0A3E1YGS4-F1
#
_cell.length_a   1.000
_cell.length_b   1.000
_cell.length_c   1.000
_cell.angle_alpha   90.00
_cell.angle_beta   90.00
_cell.angle_gamma   90.00
#
_symmetry.space_group_name_H-M   'P 1'
#
loop_
_entity.id
_entity.type
_entity.pdbx_description
1 polymer ?
#
loop_
_entity_poly.entity_id
_entity_poly.type
_entity_poly.pdbx_seq_one_letter_code
_entity_poly.pdbx_strand_id
1 'polypeptide(L)'
;MYLDKRNFQLIPFISIIIMVIITWYSFFLNEVSPIVKHKIALALIIVNLIIYFVNSRIAIACTGLILILLILNFISVTYETNTLSFFLTLGKLEISTPDIQWIPFLVLVVYLILNFKVVKSFFK
;
A
#
# COMPACT_ATOMS: atom_id res chain seq x y z
N MET A 1 27.05 -12.67 10.33
CA MET A 1 25.64 -12.59 10.74
C MET A 1 24.78 -12.74 9.49
N TYR A 2 24.39 -13.98 9.16
CA TYR A 2 23.52 -14.26 8.01
C TYR A 2 22.13 -13.69 8.33
N LEU A 3 21.87 -12.45 7.92
CA LEU A 3 20.50 -11.96 7.83
C LEU A 3 19.80 -12.81 6.78
N ASP A 4 19.09 -13.84 7.25
CA ASP A 4 18.32 -14.74 6.40
C ASP A 4 17.45 -13.91 5.46
N LYS A 5 17.52 -14.23 4.16
CA LYS A 5 16.85 -13.52 3.05
C LYS A 5 15.34 -13.30 3.26
N ARG A 6 14.73 -14.01 4.20
CA ARG A 6 13.34 -13.84 4.66
C ARG A 6 13.06 -12.48 5.32
N ASN A 7 14.02 -11.91 6.05
CA ASN A 7 13.78 -10.66 6.80
C ASN A 7 13.61 -9.44 5.86
N PHE A 8 14.33 -9.43 4.75
CA PHE A 8 14.23 -8.34 3.77
C PHE A 8 12.90 -8.36 2.99
N GLN A 9 12.26 -9.51 2.86
CA GLN A 9 10.97 -9.64 2.15
C GLN A 9 9.82 -8.93 2.87
N LEU A 10 9.98 -8.70 4.17
CA LEU A 10 8.99 -8.04 5.03
C LEU A 10 9.04 -6.51 4.96
N ILE A 11 10.16 -5.95 4.47
CA ILE A 11 10.39 -4.49 4.46
C ILE A 11 9.20 -3.72 3.85
N PRO A 12 8.66 -4.09 2.67
CA PRO A 12 7.57 -3.33 2.08
C PRO A 12 6.30 -3.35 2.93
N PHE A 13 6.00 -4.50 3.55
CA PHE A 13 4.83 -4.61 4.42
C PHE A 13 5.00 -3.81 5.71
N ILE A 14 6.18 -3.86 6.32
CA ILE A 14 6.53 -3.07 7.50
C ILE A 14 6.42 -1.57 7.19
N SER A 15 6.87 -1.12 6.01
CA SER A 15 6.74 0.27 5.58
C SER A 15 5.27 0.72 5.56
N ILE A 16 4.35 -0.12 5.04
CA ILE A 16 2.90 0.18 5.04
C ILE A 16 2.35 0.26 6.46
N ILE A 17 2.75 -0.66 7.35
CA ILE A 17 2.34 -0.63 8.76
C ILE A 17 2.76 0.69 9.44
N ILE A 18 4.01 1.10 9.24
CA ILE A 18 4.53 2.36 9.81
C ILE A 18 3.71 3.55 9.31
N MET A 19 3.41 3.60 8.00
CA MET A 19 2.57 4.66 7.43
C MET A 19 1.18 4.70 8.06
N VAL A 20 0.55 3.55 8.28
CA VAL A 20 -0.75 3.48 8.95
C VAL A 20 -0.67 3.95 10.39
N ILE A 21 0.34 3.53 11.15
CA ILE A 21 0.52 3.97 12.53
C ILE A 21 0.66 5.49 12.59
N ILE A 22 1.51 6.07 11.74
CA ILE A 22 1.70 7.53 11.66
C ILE A 22 0.36 8.22 11.34
N THR A 23 -0.37 7.74 10.34
CA THR A 23 -1.64 8.35 9.93
C THR A 23 -2.72 8.26 11.00
N TRP A 24 -2.84 7.12 11.68
CA TRP A 24 -3.79 6.96 12.79
C TRP A 24 -3.39 7.80 14.01
N TYR A 25 -2.10 7.93 14.27
CA TYR A 25 -1.58 8.83 15.30
C TYR A 25 -1.91 10.30 14.97
N SER A 26 -1.79 10.71 13.70
CA SER A 26 -2.20 12.04 13.25
C SER A 26 -3.72 12.27 13.36
N PHE A 27 -4.56 11.27 13.09
CA PHE A 27 -6.00 11.38 13.33
C PHE A 27 -6.33 11.60 14.81
N PHE A 28 -5.64 10.87 15.69
CA PHE A 28 -5.80 11.00 17.13
C PHE A 28 -5.39 12.40 17.63
N LEU A 29 -4.24 12.91 17.18
CA LEU A 29 -3.73 14.22 17.61
C LEU A 29 -4.54 15.40 17.09
N ASN A 30 -5.05 15.33 15.86
CA ASN A 30 -5.77 16.44 15.23
C ASN A 30 -7.29 16.36 15.41
N GLU A 31 -7.79 15.38 16.17
CA GLU A 31 -9.23 15.11 16.38
C GLU A 31 -10.03 14.95 15.08
N VAL A 32 -9.36 14.51 14.00
CA VAL A 32 -9.99 14.30 12.69
C VAL A 32 -10.46 12.86 12.58
N SER A 33 -11.72 12.69 12.16
CA SER A 33 -12.29 11.36 11.95
C SER A 33 -11.74 10.68 10.67
N PRO A 34 -11.27 9.42 10.74
CA PRO A 34 -10.80 8.70 9.57
C PRO A 34 -11.95 8.37 8.61
N ILE A 35 -11.74 8.67 7.32
CA ILE A 35 -12.67 8.28 6.24
C ILE A 35 -12.67 6.76 6.02
N VAL A 36 -13.70 6.28 5.31
CA VAL A 36 -13.92 4.86 5.01
C VAL A 36 -12.69 4.20 4.39
N LYS A 37 -11.97 4.90 3.48
CA LYS A 37 -10.74 4.39 2.84
C LYS A 37 -9.66 3.98 3.85
N HIS A 38 -9.49 4.72 4.95
CA HIS A 38 -8.51 4.40 5.99
C HIS A 38 -8.93 3.20 6.85
N LYS A 39 -10.23 3.07 7.12
CA LYS A 39 -10.78 1.91 7.85
C LYS A 39 -10.61 0.62 7.05
N ILE A 40 -10.89 0.67 5.74
CA ILE A 40 -10.66 -0.46 4.82
C ILE A 40 -9.16 -0.80 4.74
N ALA A 41 -8.29 0.21 4.63
CA ALA A 41 -6.84 0.00 4.62
C ALA A 41 -6.36 -0.73 5.88
N LEU A 42 -6.81 -0.29 7.07
CA LEU A 42 -6.48 -0.91 8.34
C LEU A 42 -6.93 -2.39 8.37
N ALA A 43 -8.18 -2.66 7.98
CA ALA A 43 -8.72 -4.01 7.95
C ALA A 43 -7.91 -4.94 7.02
N LEU A 44 -7.57 -4.48 5.81
CA LEU A 44 -6.75 -5.23 4.87
C LEU A 44 -5.35 -5.52 5.41
N ILE A 45 -4.72 -4.55 6.09
CA ILE A 45 -3.39 -4.74 6.69
C ILE A 45 -3.45 -5.75 7.82
N ILE A 46 -4.46 -5.71 8.68
CA ILE A 46 -4.66 -6.69 9.76
C ILE A 46 -4.85 -8.09 9.18
N VAL A 47 -5.70 -8.23 8.17
CA VAL A 47 -5.90 -9.51 7.47
C VAL A 47 -4.59 -10.00 6.86
N ASN A 48 -3.85 -9.13 6.18
CA ASN A 48 -2.57 -9.50 5.58
C ASN A 48 -1.51 -9.90 6.63
N LEU A 49 -1.51 -9.25 7.80
CA LEU A 49 -0.66 -9.61 8.92
C LEU A 49 -0.98 -11.02 9.43
N ILE A 50 -2.27 -11.37 9.56
CA ILE A 50 -2.70 -12.73 9.91
C ILE A 50 -2.22 -13.74 8.85
N ILE A 51 -2.36 -13.41 7.56
CA ILE A 51 -1.89 -14.25 6.46
C ILE A 51 -0.36 -14.42 6.53
N TYR A 52 0.41 -13.43 6.98
CA TYR A 52 1.87 -13.58 7.17
C TYR A 52 2.22 -14.71 8.16
N PHE A 53 1.42 -14.91 9.21
CA PHE A 53 1.62 -16.01 10.17
C PHE A 53 1.21 -17.38 9.61
N VAL A 54 0.23 -17.43 8.71
CA VAL A 54 -0.26 -18.69 8.12
C VAL A 54 0.58 -19.09 6.89
N ASN A 55 0.77 -18.17 5.95
CA ASN A 55 1.48 -18.40 4.70
C ASN A 55 2.14 -17.11 4.17
N SER A 56 3.44 -16.97 4.48
CA SER A 56 4.24 -15.83 4.05
C SER A 56 4.26 -15.59 2.53
N ARG A 57 4.16 -16.63 1.69
CA ARG A 57 4.16 -16.45 0.23
C ARG A 57 2.89 -15.75 -0.26
N ILE A 58 1.74 -16.16 0.28
CA ILE A 58 0.46 -15.53 -0.05
C ILE A 58 0.43 -14.10 0.50
N ALA A 59 0.92 -13.90 1.73
CA ALA A 59 0.97 -12.58 2.34
C ALA A 59 1.83 -11.59 1.52
N ILE A 60 2.97 -12.05 0.99
CA ILE A 60 3.82 -11.24 0.10
C ILE A 60 3.04 -10.84 -1.16
N ALA A 61 2.30 -11.75 -1.79
CA ALA A 61 1.47 -11.41 -2.96
C ALA A 61 0.35 -10.40 -2.60
N CYS A 62 -0.32 -10.60 -1.46
CA CYS A 62 -1.33 -9.69 -0.94
C CYS A 62 -0.76 -8.30 -0.64
N THR A 63 0.47 -8.19 -0.12
CA THR A 63 1.17 -6.91 0.06
C THR A 63 1.31 -6.15 -1.26
N GLY A 64 1.63 -6.85 -2.35
CA GLY A 64 1.69 -6.25 -3.69
C GLY A 64 0.33 -5.71 -4.14
N LEU A 65 -0.76 -6.47 -3.90
CA LEU A 65 -2.12 -6.02 -4.20
C LEU A 65 -2.53 -4.79 -3.37
N ILE A 66 -2.21 -4.78 -2.08
CA ILE A 66 -2.47 -3.62 -1.20
C ILE A 66 -1.76 -2.38 -1.73
N LEU A 67 -0.49 -2.51 -2.16
CA LEU A 67 0.26 -1.40 -2.73
C LEU A 67 -0.37 -0.87 -4.02
N ILE A 68 -0.86 -1.74 -4.90
CA ILE A 68 -1.59 -1.32 -6.11
C ILE A 68 -2.86 -0.55 -5.74
N LEU A 69 -3.65 -1.04 -4.78
CA LEU A 69 -4.87 -0.37 -4.32
C LEU A 69 -4.57 0.99 -3.68
N LEU A 70 -3.41 1.15 -3.02
CA LEU A 70 -2.95 2.42 -2.48
C LEU A 70 -2.54 3.41 -3.58
N ILE A 71 -1.79 2.95 -4.59
CA ILE A 71 -1.36 3.79 -5.72
C ILE A 71 -2.56 4.36 -6.46
N LEU A 72 -3.59 3.53 -6.65
CA LEU A 72 -4.85 3.92 -7.32
C LEU A 72 -5.83 4.66 -6.40
N ASN A 73 -5.43 4.98 -5.16
CA ASN A 73 -6.23 5.70 -4.17
C ASN A 73 -7.59 5.04 -3.85
N PHE A 74 -7.72 3.72 -4.03
CA PHE A 74 -8.90 2.95 -3.59
C PHE A 74 -8.94 2.81 -2.06
N ILE A 75 -7.76 2.66 -1.47
CA ILE A 75 -7.51 2.72 -0.04
C ILE A 75 -6.46 3.78 0.22
N SER A 76 -6.35 4.27 1.46
CA SER A 76 -5.35 5.30 1.79
C SER A 76 -4.71 5.02 3.14
N VAL A 77 -3.39 5.19 3.19
CA VAL A 77 -2.55 5.08 4.41
C VAL A 77 -1.88 6.39 4.78
N THR A 78 -2.21 7.49 4.10
CA THR A 78 -1.68 8.83 4.37
C THR A 78 -2.78 9.75 4.88
N TYR A 79 -2.45 10.62 5.85
CA TYR A 79 -3.37 11.63 6.37
C TYR A 79 -3.78 12.64 5.29
N GLU A 80 -2.80 13.15 4.54
CA GLU A 80 -3.05 13.99 3.37
C GLU A 80 -3.22 13.12 2.13
N THR A 81 -4.30 13.35 1.40
CA THR A 81 -4.42 12.87 0.02
C THR A 81 -3.90 13.99 -0.88
N ASN A 82 -2.57 14.07 -1.02
CA ASN A 82 -1.96 14.92 -2.05
C ASN A 82 -2.32 14.31 -3.40
N THR A 83 -3.31 14.92 -4.04
CA THR A 83 -4.00 14.41 -5.21
C THR A 83 -3.55 15.23 -6.41
N LEU A 84 -2.58 14.70 -7.16
CA LEU A 84 -2.30 15.20 -8.50
C LEU A 84 -3.24 14.46 -9.46
N SER A 85 -4.42 15.03 -9.66
CA SER A 85 -5.32 14.61 -10.73
C SER A 85 -4.88 15.28 -12.03
N PHE A 86 -4.64 14.47 -13.07
CA PHE A 86 -4.50 14.98 -14.42
C PHE A 86 -5.90 15.00 -15.05
N PHE A 87 -6.35 16.19 -15.41
CA PHE A 87 -7.58 16.38 -16.17
C PHE A 87 -7.23 16.30 -17.67
N LEU A 88 -7.74 15.28 -18.35
CA LEU A 88 -7.70 15.20 -19.81
C LEU A 88 -9.04 15.70 -20.34
N THR A 89 -9.04 16.92 -20.88
CA THR A 89 -10.21 17.50 -21.54
C THR A 89 -10.18 17.13 -23.03
N LEU A 90 -11.01 16.17 -23.44
CA LEU A 90 -11.24 15.82 -24.85
C LEU A 90 -12.58 16.42 -25.28
N GLY A 91 -12.55 17.64 -25.81
CA GLY A 91 -13.75 18.38 -26.21
C GLY A 91 -14.60 18.79 -25.00
N LYS A 92 -15.77 18.16 -24.80
CA LYS A 92 -16.67 18.37 -23.64
C LYS A 92 -16.57 17.28 -22.57
N LEU A 93 -15.78 16.23 -22.80
CA LEU A 93 -15.59 15.16 -21.83
C LEU A 93 -14.36 15.49 -20.97
N GLU A 94 -14.60 15.67 -19.67
CA GLU A 94 -13.55 15.71 -18.66
C GLU A 94 -13.39 14.30 -18.10
N ILE A 95 -12.30 13.63 -18.50
CA ILE A 95 -11.91 12.35 -17.91
C ILE A 95 -10.81 12.67 -16.90
N SER A 96 -11.12 12.52 -15.62
CA SER A 96 -10.14 12.63 -14.54
C SER A 96 -9.47 11.28 -14.30
N THR A 97 -8.15 11.24 -14.39
CA THR A 97 -7.40 10.07 -13.92
C THR A 97 -7.51 9.95 -12.39
N PRO A 98 -7.61 8.74 -11.82
CA PRO A 98 -7.55 8.58 -10.37
C PRO A 98 -6.23 9.12 -9.85
N ASP A 99 -6.27 9.79 -8.70
CA ASP A 99 -5.09 10.42 -8.11
C ASP A 99 -4.02 9.39 -7.77
N ILE A 100 -2.81 9.61 -8.27
CA ILE A 100 -1.68 8.69 -8.04
C ILE A 100 -0.98 9.06 -6.73
N GLN A 101 -0.91 8.11 -5.80
CA GLN A 101 -0.12 8.27 -4.58
C GLN A 101 1.34 7.86 -4.81
N TRP A 102 2.24 8.84 -4.87
CA TRP A 102 3.67 8.61 -5.15
C TRP A 102 4.41 7.81 -4.07
N ILE A 103 4.05 7.98 -2.80
CA ILE A 103 4.73 7.28 -1.70
C ILE A 103 4.50 5.76 -1.78
N PRO A 104 3.25 5.24 -1.86
CA PRO A 104 3.00 3.82 -2.12
C PRO A 104 3.65 3.31 -3.41
N PHE A 105 3.76 4.15 -4.44
CA PHE A 105 4.45 3.78 -5.68
C PHE A 105 5.94 3.47 -5.45
N LEU A 106 6.64 4.31 -4.67
CA LEU A 106 8.04 4.03 -4.30
C LEU A 106 8.17 2.73 -3.50
N VAL A 107 7.24 2.48 -2.57
CA VAL A 107 7.21 1.22 -1.80
C VAL A 107 6.97 0.01 -2.71
N LEU A 108 6.14 0.16 -3.76
CA LEU A 108 5.94 -0.89 -4.77
C LEU A 108 7.23 -1.19 -5.56
N VAL A 109 8.01 -0.18 -5.93
CA VAL A 109 9.30 -0.40 -6.60
C VAL A 109 10.24 -1.21 -5.70
N VAL A 110 10.36 -0.84 -4.43
CA VAL A 110 11.16 -1.58 -3.44
C VAL A 110 10.62 -3.01 -3.26
N TYR A 111 9.30 -3.16 -3.19
CA TYR A 111 8.65 -4.47 -3.12
C TYR A 111 9.03 -5.37 -4.29
N LEU A 112 8.97 -4.86 -5.53
CA LEU A 112 9.29 -5.62 -6.72
C LEU A 112 10.75 -6.05 -6.74
N ILE A 113 11.68 -5.18 -6.32
CA ILE A 113 13.11 -5.51 -6.24
C ILE A 113 13.36 -6.64 -5.22
N LEU A 114 12.79 -6.52 -4.02
CA LEU A 114 13.05 -7.46 -2.93
C LEU A 114 12.31 -8.80 -3.10
N ASN A 115 11.11 -8.77 -3.68
CA ASN A 115 10.22 -9.93 -3.80
C ASN A 115 10.11 -10.51 -5.21
N PHE A 116 10.95 -10.06 -6.17
CA PHE A 116 10.89 -10.46 -7.58
C PHE A 116 10.77 -11.97 -7.78
N LYS A 117 11.58 -12.77 -7.07
CA LYS A 117 11.59 -14.24 -7.19
C LYS A 117 10.27 -14.87 -6.75
N VAL A 118 9.67 -14.34 -5.67
CA VAL A 118 8.40 -14.84 -5.13
C VAL A 118 7.27 -14.48 -6.10
N VAL A 119 7.22 -13.23 -6.55
CA VAL A 119 6.23 -12.76 -7.54
C VAL A 119 6.33 -13.56 -8.83
N LYS A 120 7.53 -13.75 -9.38
CA LYS A 120 7.76 -14.54 -10.60
C LYS A 120 7.27 -15.98 -10.48
N SER A 121 7.29 -16.56 -9.28
CA SER A 121 6.83 -17.94 -9.08
C SER A 121 5.31 -18.12 -9.19
N PHE A 122 4.52 -17.04 -9.10
CA PHE A 122 3.06 -17.08 -9.28
C PHE A 122 2.62 -16.98 -10.74
N PHE A 123 3.50 -16.53 -11.65
CA PHE A 123 3.21 -16.37 -13.08
C PHE A 123 3.79 -17.51 -13.94
N LYS A 124 4.31 -18.56 -13.30
CA LYS A 124 4.79 -19.79 -13.94
C LYS A 124 3.74 -20.87 -13.84
#